data_AF-A0A6J6M0F7-F1
#
_entry.id   AF-A0A6J6M0F7-F1
#
_cell.length_a   1.000
_cell.length_b   1.000
_cell.length_c   1.000
_cell.angle_alpha   90.00
_cell.angle_beta   90.00
_cell.angle_gamma   90.00
#
_symmetry.space_group_name_H-M   'P 1'
#
loop_
_entity.id
_entity.type
_entity.pdbx_description
1 polymer ?
#
loop_
_entity_poly.entity_id
_entity_poly.type
_entity_poly.pdbx_seq_one_letter_code
_entity_poly.pdbx_strand_id
1 'polypeptide(L)' 'MSKGLVDLTAYDKVDGAWKEIGLAAPARRALVDAKLLQVSDLRKVSLDKLKALHGMGPNAIRILVSEMKKRDISFRTGK' A
#
# COMPACT_ATOMS: atom_id res chain seq x y z
N MET A 1 -7.46 26.12 12.34
CA MET A 1 -7.53 24.69 11.96
C MET A 1 -6.28 24.38 11.14
N SER A 2 -5.19 24.00 11.80
CA SER A 2 -3.90 23.76 11.14
C SER A 2 -4.02 22.47 10.34
N LYS A 3 -4.06 22.59 9.01
CA LYS A 3 -3.95 21.49 8.06
C LYS A 3 -2.70 20.72 8.45
N GLY A 4 -2.89 19.50 8.97
CA GLY A 4 -1.81 18.66 9.44
C GLY A 4 -0.74 18.59 8.36
N LEU A 5 0.39 19.24 8.60
CA LEU A 5 1.65 18.99 7.94
C LEU A 5 2.03 17.57 8.37
N VAL A 6 1.35 16.59 7.79
CA VAL A 6 1.82 15.22 7.76
C VAL A 6 3.20 15.35 7.16
N ASP A 7 4.24 15.09 7.97
CA ASP A 7 5.62 15.23 7.54
C ASP A 7 5.85 14.31 6.35
N LEU A 8 5.70 14.87 5.14
CA LEU A 8 5.78 14.13 3.89
C LEU A 8 7.15 13.49 3.72
N THR A 9 8.17 14.06 4.38
CA THR A 9 9.54 13.55 4.36
C THR A 9 9.68 12.23 5.11
N ALA A 10 8.79 11.93 6.07
CA ALA A 10 8.80 10.66 6.79
C ALA A 10 8.34 9.49 5.89
N TYR A 11 7.31 9.70 5.07
CA TYR A 11 6.83 8.70 4.11
C TYR A 11 7.84 8.45 3.00
N ASP A 12 8.52 9.50 2.52
CA ASP A 12 9.50 9.37 1.43
C ASP A 12 10.65 8.40 1.76
N LYS A 13 10.97 8.22 3.04
CA LYS A 13 12.01 7.28 3.50
C LYS A 13 11.57 5.82 3.45
N VAL A 14 10.27 5.54 3.48
CA VAL A 14 9.72 4.19 3.67
C VAL A 14 8.73 3.76 2.57
N ASP A 15 8.34 4.66 1.67
CA ASP A 15 7.39 4.39 0.58
C ASP A 15 8.04 4.09 -0.78
N GLY A 16 9.38 3.99 -0.83
CA GLY A 16 10.14 3.80 -2.07
C GLY A 16 9.67 2.62 -2.90
N ALA A 17 9.47 1.45 -2.26
CA ALA A 17 8.96 0.25 -2.92
C ALA A 17 7.60 0.46 -3.60
N TRP A 18 6.77 1.36 -3.06
CA TRP A 18 5.46 1.68 -3.62
C TRP A 18 5.54 2.71 -4.74
N LYS A 19 6.50 3.65 -4.67
CA LYS A 19 6.78 4.60 -5.76
C LYS A 19 7.28 3.89 -7.01
N GLU A 20 8.18 2.93 -6.85
CA GLU A 20 8.77 2.16 -7.96
C GLU A 20 7.71 1.43 -8.80
N ILE A 21 6.65 0.96 -8.18
CA ILE A 21 5.55 0.25 -8.86
C ILE A 21 4.43 1.20 -9.34
N GLY A 22 4.62 2.51 -9.20
CA GLY A 22 3.72 3.54 -9.73
C GLY A 22 2.48 3.84 -8.87
N LEU A 23 2.50 3.57 -7.56
CA LEU A 23 1.38 3.96 -6.69
C LEU A 23 1.32 5.47 -6.45
N ALA A 24 0.11 6.01 -6.51
CA ALA A 24 -0.17 7.41 -6.16
C ALA A 24 0.02 7.66 -4.66
N ALA A 25 0.37 8.90 -4.29
CA ALA A 25 0.69 9.28 -2.91
C ALA A 25 -0.35 8.87 -1.85
N PRO A 26 -1.68 8.98 -2.09
CA PRO A 26 -2.68 8.52 -1.13
C PRO A 26 -2.58 7.01 -0.81
N ALA A 27 -2.39 6.17 -1.82
CA ALA A 27 -2.27 4.72 -1.64
C ALA A 27 -0.98 4.35 -0.93
N ARG A 28 0.13 5.03 -1.23
CA ARG A 28 1.42 4.82 -0.56
C ARG A 28 1.34 5.14 0.93
N ARG A 29 0.74 6.27 1.29
CA ARG A 29 0.52 6.66 2.70
C ARG A 29 -0.33 5.64 3.43
N ALA A 30 -1.44 5.21 2.83
CA ALA A 30 -2.32 4.19 3.39
C ALA A 30 -1.60 2.86 3.70
N LEU A 31 -0.67 2.44 2.82
CA LEU A 31 0.14 1.24 3.03
C LEU A 31 1.14 1.42 4.18
N VAL A 32 1.84 2.56 4.22
CA VAL A 32 2.79 2.87 5.30
C VAL A 32 2.09 2.97 6.65
N ASP A 33 0.92 3.62 6.72
CA ASP A 33 0.09 3.70 7.93
C ASP A 33 -0.37 2.32 8.39
N ALA A 34 -0.65 1.41 7.45
CA ALA A 34 -0.96 0.01 7.71
C ALA A 34 0.28 -0.86 8.04
N LYS A 35 1.48 -0.27 8.14
CA LYS A 35 2.77 -0.94 8.34
C LYS A 35 3.12 -1.96 7.25
N LEU A 36 2.66 -1.69 6.03
CA LEU A 36 3.00 -2.42 4.81
C LEU A 36 4.05 -1.58 4.05
N LEU A 37 5.31 -1.98 4.14
CA LEU A 37 6.44 -1.19 3.62
C LEU A 37 7.00 -1.74 2.31
N GLN A 38 6.64 -2.98 1.95
CA GLN A 38 7.06 -3.65 0.73
C GLN A 38 6.00 -4.63 0.22
N VAL A 39 6.11 -5.03 -1.05
CA VAL A 39 5.15 -5.92 -1.71
C VAL A 39 4.96 -7.24 -0.97
N SER A 40 6.03 -7.81 -0.38
CA SER A 40 5.95 -9.05 0.41
C SER A 40 5.10 -8.94 1.68
N ASP A 41 4.94 -7.73 2.24
CA ASP A 41 4.08 -7.50 3.40
C ASP A 41 2.60 -7.73 3.08
N LEU A 42 2.20 -7.68 1.80
CA LEU A 42 0.81 -7.92 1.38
C LEU A 42 0.33 -9.34 1.73
N ARG A 43 1.24 -10.30 1.92
CA ARG A 43 0.92 -11.65 2.44
C ARG A 43 0.31 -11.62 3.85
N LYS A 44 0.49 -10.53 4.60
CA LYS A 44 0.00 -10.35 5.97
C LYS A 44 -1.46 -9.90 6.05
N VAL A 45 -2.05 -9.46 4.94
CA VAL A 45 -3.40 -8.87 4.89
C VAL A 45 -4.29 -9.58 3.87
N SER A 46 -5.61 -9.47 4.05
CA SER A 46 -6.60 -9.89 3.05
C SER A 46 -6.81 -8.77 2.02
N LEU A 47 -7.33 -9.15 0.85
CA LEU A 47 -7.72 -8.19 -0.19
C LEU A 47 -8.78 -7.21 0.32
N ASP A 48 -9.73 -7.67 1.14
CA ASP A 48 -10.82 -6.82 1.65
C ASP A 48 -10.30 -5.78 2.65
N LYS A 49 -9.36 -6.17 3.53
CA LYS A 49 -8.68 -5.24 4.43
C LYS A 49 -7.92 -4.17 3.65
N LEU A 50 -7.27 -4.56 2.55
CA LEU A 50 -6.54 -3.64 1.68
C LEU A 50 -7.48 -2.65 0.99
N LYS A 51 -8.61 -3.14 0.45
CA LYS A 51 -9.65 -2.30 -0.18
C LYS A 51 -10.29 -1.32 0.80
N ALA A 52 -10.34 -1.66 2.08
CA ALA A 52 -10.91 -0.80 3.12
C ALA A 52 -9.97 0.35 3.57
N LEU A 53 -8.71 0.38 3.14
CA LEU A 53 -7.78 1.43 3.53
C LEU A 53 -8.16 2.79 2.89
N HIS A 54 -8.20 3.84 3.70
CA HIS A 54 -8.45 5.19 3.23
C HIS A 54 -7.34 5.65 2.27
N GLY A 55 -7.69 6.01 1.03
CA GLY A 55 -6.72 6.34 -0.03
C GLY A 55 -6.41 5.18 -0.98
N MET A 56 -6.96 3.99 -0.74
CA MET A 56 -6.83 2.85 -1.64
C MET A 56 -7.93 2.83 -2.71
N GLY A 57 -7.58 3.21 -3.94
CA GLY A 57 -8.48 3.18 -5.09
C GLY A 57 -8.35 1.90 -5.95
N PRO A 58 -9.29 1.66 -6.89
CA PRO A 58 -9.28 0.48 -7.76
C PRO A 58 -7.99 0.35 -8.59
N ASN A 59 -7.40 1.47 -9.01
CA ASN A 59 -6.12 1.45 -9.72
C ASN A 59 -4.96 0.97 -8.84
N ALA A 60 -4.92 1.37 -7.56
CA ALA A 60 -3.90 0.91 -6.63
C ALA A 60 -4.02 -0.60 -6.37
N ILE A 61 -5.26 -1.09 -6.17
CA ILE A 61 -5.53 -2.53 -6.04
C ILE A 61 -5.05 -3.30 -7.27
N ARG A 62 -5.35 -2.81 -8.48
CA ARG A 62 -4.92 -3.44 -9.74
C ARG A 62 -3.39 -3.55 -9.83
N ILE A 63 -2.67 -2.47 -9.49
CA ILE A 63 -1.20 -2.45 -9.49
C ILE A 63 -0.66 -3.47 -8.48
N LEU A 64 -1.18 -3.45 -7.25
CA LEU A 64 -0.73 -4.35 -6.19
C LEU A 64 -0.97 -5.82 -6.55
N VAL A 65 -2.15 -6.19 -7.06
CA VAL A 65 -2.46 -7.55 -7.51
C VAL A 65 -1.55 -8.01 -8.65
N SER A 66 -1.30 -7.13 -9.63
CA SER A 66 -0.39 -7.44 -10.74
C SER A 66 1.02 -7.70 -10.24
N GLU A 67 1.50 -6.87 -9.31
CA GLU A 67 2.85 -6.98 -8.78
C GLU A 67 3.01 -8.19 -7.85
N MET A 68 1.96 -8.54 -7.11
CA MET A 68 1.90 -9.76 -6.33
C MET A 68 2.03 -11.00 -7.22
N LYS A 69 1.31 -11.03 -8.35
CA LYS A 69 1.36 -12.13 -9.32
C LYS A 69 2.76 -12.30 -9.93
N LYS A 70 3.46 -11.21 -10.28
CA LYS A 70 4.83 -11.28 -10.82
C LYS A 70 5.83 -11.89 -9.83
N ARG A 71 5.56 -11.74 -8.52
CA ARG A 71 6.43 -12.18 -7.43
C ARG A 71 5.99 -13.51 -6.81
N ASP A 72 5.00 -14.17 -7.40
CA ASP A 72 4.37 -15.40 -6.90
C ASP A 72 3.95 -15.28 -5.42
N ILE A 73 3.32 -14.15 -5.08
CA ILE A 73 2.78 -13.90 -3.75
C ILE A 73 1.28 -13.75 -3.80
N SER A 74 0.61 -14.22 -2.76
CA SER A 74 -0.85 -14.16 -2.60
C SER A 74 -1.21 -13.47 -1.29
N PHE A 75 -2.41 -12.89 -1.24
CA PHE A 75 -2.95 -12.35 0.01
C PHE A 75 -3.12 -13.45 1.04
N ARG A 76 -3.24 -13.04 2.31
CA ARG A 76 -3.61 -13.97 3.37
C ARG A 76 -4.96 -14.61 3.03
N THR A 77 -4.96 -15.91 2.76
CA THR A 77 -6.14 -16.75 2.65
C THR A 77 -6.58 -17.15 4.06
N GLY A 78 -7.61 -16.51 4.61
CA GLY A 78 -8.14 -16.90 5.92
C GLY A 78 -9.14 -15.91 6.50
N LYS A 79 -10.25 -16.49 6.98
CA LYS A 79 -11.42 -15.95 7.71
C LYS A 79 -11.19 -14.63 8.46
#